data_AF-A0A2A4T1X7-F1
#
_entry.id   AF-A0A2A4T1X7-F1
#
_cell.length_a   1.000
_cell.length_b   1.000
_cell.length_c   1.000
_cell.angle_alpha   90.00
_cell.angle_beta   90.00
_cell.angle_gamma   90.00
#
_symmetry.space_group_name_H-M   'P 1'
#
loop_
_entity.id
_entity.type
_entity.pdbx_description
1 polymer ?
#
loop_
_entity_poly.entity_id
_entity_poly.type
_entity_poly.pdbx_seq_one_letter_code
_entity_poly.pdbx_strand_id
1 'polypeptide(L)'
;MNEIKSFQKELLALANSLDKLLKVIHHSDPTAKSKQQLLYQKYQQRMLLLGKQLKQSFSWKEVCERLKELPKNSDFTASEESCDVIIRKLTKDFEKEFITKPVLQEFPSSPSPKPRKKKAQPLKKKKPFPATPHQQHYTQDSLMELIHFTKQQHQAKKDLLKLVEAIKRIGPDKIEQKINQSVKSTK
;
A
#
# COMPACT_ATOMS: atom_id res chain seq x y z
N MET A 1 -4.63 4.05 25.67
CA MET A 1 -3.32 4.70 25.95
C MET A 1 -2.10 3.99 25.32
N ASN A 2 -2.15 2.70 24.96
CA ASN A 2 -1.01 2.00 24.36
C ASN A 2 -0.76 2.36 22.88
N GLU A 3 -1.80 2.69 22.12
CA GLU A 3 -1.68 2.98 20.68
C GLU A 3 -0.88 4.25 20.38
N ILE A 4 -1.04 5.31 21.19
CA ILE A 4 -0.32 6.58 21.04
C ILE A 4 1.19 6.37 21.26
N LYS A 5 1.57 5.57 22.27
CA LYS A 5 2.98 5.24 22.53
C LYS A 5 3.56 4.36 21.42
N SER A 6 2.76 3.45 20.85
CA SER A 6 3.16 2.64 19.69
C SER A 6 3.41 3.51 18.46
N PHE A 7 2.48 4.44 18.18
CA PHE A 7 2.59 5.37 17.07
C PHE A 7 3.87 6.22 17.14
N GLN A 8 4.16 6.82 18.29
CA GLN A 8 5.33 7.68 18.44
C GLN A 8 6.65 6.90 18.21
N LYS A 9 6.72 5.64 18.64
CA LYS A 9 7.86 4.75 18.35
C LYS A 9 7.98 4.42 16.87
N GLU A 10 6.88 4.15 16.19
CA GLU A 10 6.90 3.85 14.75
C GLU A 10 7.26 5.08 13.92
N LEU A 11 6.77 6.25 14.31
CA LEU A 11 7.10 7.53 13.70
C LEU A 11 8.60 7.85 13.83
N LEU A 12 9.18 7.61 15.01
CA LEU A 12 10.62 7.71 15.26
C LEU A 12 11.41 6.72 14.39
N ALA A 13 10.94 5.47 14.29
CA ALA A 13 11.59 4.46 13.45
C ALA A 13 11.59 4.86 11.96
N LEU A 14 10.52 5.49 11.47
CA LEU A 14 10.46 6.05 10.12
C LEU A 14 11.44 7.21 9.93
N ALA A 15 11.47 8.16 10.87
CA ALA A 15 12.42 9.26 10.84
C ALA A 15 13.88 8.78 10.81
N ASN A 16 14.24 7.85 11.68
CA ASN A 16 15.58 7.27 11.74
C ASN A 16 15.93 6.47 10.47
N SER A 17 14.92 5.87 9.80
CA SER A 17 15.13 5.22 8.51
C SER A 17 15.43 6.22 7.38
N LEU A 18 14.79 7.39 7.40
CA LEU A 18 15.05 8.47 6.45
C LEU A 18 16.43 9.10 6.68
N ASP A 19 16.82 9.32 7.94
CA ASP A 19 18.17 9.79 8.29
C ASP A 19 19.26 8.86 7.74
N LYS A 20 19.10 7.54 7.94
CA LYS A 20 20.00 6.54 7.35
C LYS A 20 20.02 6.62 5.82
N LEU A 21 18.86 6.83 5.21
CA LEU A 21 18.72 6.91 3.77
C LEU A 21 19.41 8.16 3.20
N LEU A 22 19.29 9.31 3.87
CA LEU A 22 20.02 10.53 3.54
C LEU A 22 21.53 10.30 3.65
N LYS A 23 22.01 9.70 4.75
CA LYS A 23 23.43 9.38 4.93
C LYS A 23 23.98 8.47 3.82
N VAL A 24 23.20 7.49 3.38
CA VAL A 24 23.56 6.60 2.26
C VAL A 24 23.59 7.35 0.92
N ILE A 25 22.66 8.27 0.68
CA ILE A 25 22.64 9.10 -0.55
C ILE A 25 23.87 10.02 -0.63
N HIS A 26 24.27 10.60 0.52
CA HIS A 26 25.41 11.50 0.58
C HIS A 26 26.77 10.77 0.48
N HIS A 27 26.81 9.45 0.68
CA HIS A 27 28.02 8.67 0.45
C HIS A 27 28.23 8.41 -1.06
N SER A 28 29.38 8.83 -1.58
CA SER A 28 29.79 8.68 -2.98
C SER A 28 30.18 7.24 -3.37
N ASP A 29 29.47 6.24 -2.85
CA ASP A 29 29.78 4.81 -3.06
C ASP A 29 28.82 4.20 -4.10
N PRO A 30 29.31 3.55 -5.17
CA PRO A 30 28.46 2.89 -6.17
C PRO A 30 27.57 1.77 -5.59
N THR A 31 27.97 1.13 -4.48
CA THR A 31 27.13 0.14 -3.77
C THR A 31 25.99 0.77 -2.98
N ALA A 32 26.03 2.09 -2.76
CA ALA A 32 24.98 2.84 -2.07
C ALA A 32 23.67 2.84 -2.88
N LYS A 33 23.72 2.76 -4.22
CA LYS A 33 22.51 2.83 -5.06
C LYS A 33 21.56 1.65 -4.82
N SER A 34 22.08 0.43 -4.74
CA SER A 34 21.27 -0.76 -4.45
C SER A 34 20.75 -0.76 -3.02
N LYS A 35 21.57 -0.31 -2.05
CA LYS A 35 21.15 -0.16 -0.65
C LYS A 35 20.09 0.92 -0.47
N GLN A 36 20.22 2.04 -1.17
CA GLN A 36 19.27 3.14 -1.18
C GLN A 36 17.90 2.66 -1.66
N GLN A 37 17.84 1.93 -2.77
CA GLN A 37 16.57 1.42 -3.29
C GLN A 37 15.88 0.47 -2.29
N LEU A 38 16.65 -0.44 -1.68
CA LEU A 38 16.13 -1.36 -0.67
C LEU A 38 15.63 -0.62 0.58
N LEU A 39 16.40 0.35 1.09
CA LEU A 39 16.01 1.16 2.24
C LEU A 39 14.77 2.00 1.95
N TYR A 40 14.68 2.57 0.75
CA TYR A 40 13.53 3.35 0.32
C TYR A 40 12.27 2.49 0.23
N GLN A 41 12.35 1.29 -0.34
CA GLN A 41 11.23 0.36 -0.39
C GLN A 41 10.73 -0.02 1.02
N LYS A 42 11.65 -0.32 1.94
CA LYS A 42 11.31 -0.62 3.35
C LYS A 42 10.63 0.56 4.03
N TYR A 43 11.14 1.77 3.81
CA TYR A 43 10.52 3.01 4.30
C TYR A 43 9.10 3.17 3.75
N GLN A 44 8.91 3.05 2.43
CA GLN A 44 7.61 3.22 1.79
C GLN A 44 6.57 2.21 2.30
N GLN A 45 6.96 0.93 2.44
CA GLN A 45 6.07 -0.10 2.98
C GLN A 45 5.61 0.22 4.40
N ARG A 46 6.53 0.64 5.27
CA ARG A 46 6.19 1.04 6.65
C ARG A 46 5.33 2.29 6.69
N MET A 47 5.64 3.30 5.87
CA MET A 47 4.86 4.53 5.77
C MET A 47 3.41 4.23 5.36
N LEU A 48 3.21 3.37 4.36
CA LEU A 48 1.88 2.94 3.90
C LEU A 48 1.08 2.21 4.99
N LEU A 49 1.71 1.27 5.70
CA LEU A 49 1.07 0.52 6.78
C LEU A 49 0.63 1.46 7.91
N LEU A 50 1.56 2.31 8.36
CA LEU A 50 1.29 3.25 9.44
C LEU A 50 0.25 4.29 9.01
N GLY A 51 0.35 4.83 7.79
CA GLY A 51 -0.62 5.79 7.24
C GLY A 51 -2.04 5.23 7.21
N LYS A 52 -2.22 3.95 6.86
CA LYS A 52 -3.54 3.29 6.90
C LYS A 52 -4.09 3.13 8.32
N GLN A 53 -3.23 2.77 9.28
CA GLN A 53 -3.63 2.64 10.69
C GLN A 53 -4.01 4.01 11.28
N LEU A 54 -3.23 5.04 10.97
CA LEU A 54 -3.46 6.40 11.46
C LEU A 54 -4.74 7.01 10.93
N LYS A 55 -5.06 6.81 9.66
CA LYS A 55 -6.33 7.27 9.07
C LYS A 55 -7.57 6.78 9.83
N GLN A 56 -7.48 5.63 10.49
CA GLN A 56 -8.59 5.05 11.24
C GLN A 56 -8.73 5.66 12.65
N SER A 57 -7.65 6.22 13.20
CA SER A 57 -7.57 6.55 14.63
C SER A 57 -7.26 8.02 14.91
N PHE A 58 -6.71 8.76 13.95
CA PHE A 58 -6.25 10.13 14.11
C PHE A 58 -6.67 11.01 12.93
N SER A 59 -6.95 12.27 13.22
CA SER A 59 -7.13 13.32 12.22
C SER A 59 -5.79 13.77 11.64
N TRP A 60 -5.82 14.33 10.43
CA TRP A 60 -4.62 14.88 9.80
C TRP A 60 -3.94 15.95 10.66
N LYS A 61 -4.72 16.77 11.37
CA LYS A 61 -4.21 17.82 12.25
C LYS A 61 -3.39 17.24 13.41
N GLU A 62 -3.87 16.17 14.04
CA GLU A 62 -3.16 15.49 15.12
C GLU A 62 -1.85 14.86 14.63
N VAL A 63 -1.87 14.25 13.43
CA VAL A 63 -0.64 13.71 12.81
C VAL A 63 0.38 14.83 12.55
N CYS A 64 -0.06 15.99 12.06
CA CYS A 64 0.81 17.15 11.85
C CYS A 64 1.43 17.67 13.15
N GLU A 65 0.66 17.74 14.24
CA GLU A 65 1.19 18.16 15.54
C GLU A 65 2.24 17.18 16.04
N ARG A 66 1.99 15.88 15.92
CA ARG A 66 2.94 14.82 16.33
C ARG A 66 4.21 14.80 15.49
N LEU A 67 4.11 15.10 14.19
CA LEU A 67 5.28 15.26 13.32
C LEU A 67 6.15 16.46 13.73
N LYS A 68 5.55 17.55 14.23
CA LYS A 68 6.28 18.72 14.75
C LYS A 68 6.94 18.46 16.10
N GLU A 69 6.42 17.50 16.87
CA GLU A 69 6.99 17.10 18.16
C GLU A 69 8.15 16.11 18.05
N LEU A 70 8.35 15.47 16.88
CA LEU A 70 9.44 14.53 16.63
C LEU A 70 10.83 15.03 17.10
N PRO A 71 11.26 16.28 16.79
CA PRO A 71 12.60 16.76 17.15
C PRO A 71 12.76 17.00 18.65
N LYS A 72 11.65 17.15 19.39
CA LYS A 72 11.68 17.35 20.84
C LYS A 72 11.89 16.04 21.60
N ASN A 73 11.91 14.91 20.89
CA ASN A 73 11.99 13.59 21.46
C ASN A 73 13.47 13.17 21.58
N SER A 74 13.89 12.69 22.74
CA SER A 74 15.29 12.33 23.02
C SER A 74 15.84 11.23 22.11
N ASP A 75 14.96 10.39 21.57
CA ASP A 75 15.31 9.25 20.72
C ASP A 75 15.44 9.62 19.22
N PHE A 76 15.22 10.90 18.88
CA PHE A 76 15.36 11.40 17.52
C PHE A 76 16.83 11.78 17.25
N THR A 77 17.52 10.97 16.44
CA THR A 77 18.99 11.07 16.27
C THR A 77 19.44 11.76 14.98
N ALA A 78 18.53 12.42 14.25
CA ALA A 78 18.90 13.06 12.98
C ALA A 78 19.65 14.38 13.22
N SER A 79 20.58 14.73 12.33
CA SER A 79 21.26 16.03 12.37
C SER A 79 20.28 17.18 12.14
N GLU A 80 20.57 18.39 12.64
CA GLU A 80 19.70 19.57 12.46
C GLU A 80 19.41 19.84 10.98
N GLU A 81 20.40 19.71 10.10
CA GLU A 81 20.26 19.87 8.64
C GLU A 81 19.33 18.81 8.02
N SER A 82 19.35 17.57 8.54
CA SER A 82 18.51 16.48 8.05
C SER A 82 17.11 16.53 8.64
N CYS A 83 16.95 17.11 9.83
CA CYS A 83 15.70 17.15 10.59
C CYS A 83 14.58 17.80 9.75
N ASP A 84 14.86 18.97 9.20
CA ASP A 84 13.94 19.73 8.37
C ASP A 84 13.49 18.95 7.12
N VAL A 85 14.43 18.27 6.47
CA VAL A 85 14.19 17.46 5.28
C VAL A 85 13.31 16.26 5.62
N ILE A 86 13.61 15.57 6.73
CA ILE A 86 12.87 14.40 7.21
C ILE A 86 11.43 14.78 7.55
N ILE A 87 11.20 15.86 8.30
CA ILE A 87 9.85 16.30 8.68
C ILE A 87 9.04 16.70 7.46
N ARG A 88 9.63 17.47 6.53
CA ARG A 88 8.94 17.85 5.28
C ARG A 88 8.59 16.62 4.45
N LYS A 89 9.49 15.63 4.38
CA LYS A 89 9.28 14.39 3.64
C LYS A 89 8.15 13.56 4.27
N LEU A 90 8.19 13.33 5.57
CA LEU A 90 7.15 12.60 6.30
C LEU A 90 5.79 13.30 6.17
N THR A 91 5.75 14.62 6.33
CA THR A 91 4.50 15.40 6.17
C THR A 91 3.91 15.19 4.78
N LYS A 92 4.70 15.37 3.71
CA LYS A 92 4.20 15.17 2.33
C LYS A 92 3.76 13.74 2.06
N ASP A 93 4.48 12.77 2.60
CA ASP A 93 4.19 11.36 2.37
C ASP A 93 2.90 10.93 3.09
N PHE A 94 2.70 11.35 4.35
CA PHE A 94 1.43 11.13 5.04
C PHE A 94 0.30 11.97 4.45
N GLU A 95 0.54 13.20 4.03
CA GLU A 95 -0.48 14.03 3.38
C GLU A 95 -1.05 13.33 2.14
N LYS A 96 -0.19 12.76 1.29
CA LYS A 96 -0.62 11.98 0.13
C LYS A 96 -1.50 10.81 0.51
N GLU A 97 -1.16 10.12 1.60
CA GLU A 97 -2.01 9.08 2.14
C GLU A 97 -3.35 9.70 2.59
N PHE A 98 -3.37 10.67 3.50
CA PHE A 98 -4.62 11.22 4.05
C PHE A 98 -5.53 11.87 3.00
N ILE A 99 -4.97 12.48 1.96
CA ILE A 99 -5.70 13.17 0.88
C ILE A 99 -6.08 12.23 -0.26
N THR A 100 -5.51 11.00 -0.37
CA THR A 100 -5.92 10.07 -1.43
C THR A 100 -7.41 9.82 -1.29
N LYS A 101 -8.18 10.44 -2.20
CA LYS A 101 -9.64 10.42 -2.17
C LYS A 101 -10.05 8.95 -2.13
N PRO A 102 -10.94 8.54 -1.19
CA PRO A 102 -11.58 7.25 -1.35
C PRO A 102 -12.16 7.25 -2.76
N VAL A 103 -11.83 6.22 -3.56
CA VAL A 103 -12.56 5.97 -4.79
C VAL A 103 -13.99 5.78 -4.33
N LEU A 104 -14.81 6.83 -4.45
CA LEU A 104 -16.23 6.74 -4.20
C LEU A 104 -16.68 5.67 -5.16
N GLN A 105 -16.98 4.49 -4.60
CA GLN A 105 -17.63 3.44 -5.31
C GLN A 105 -18.96 4.06 -5.73
N GLU A 106 -19.06 4.46 -7.00
CA GLU A 106 -20.30 4.97 -7.56
C GLU A 106 -21.38 3.98 -7.14
N PHE A 107 -22.40 4.47 -6.44
CA PHE A 107 -23.58 3.66 -6.14
C PHE A 107 -23.96 2.99 -7.46
N PRO A 108 -24.15 1.66 -7.51
CA PRO A 108 -24.55 1.02 -8.76
C PRO A 108 -25.81 1.73 -9.22
N SER A 109 -25.66 2.53 -10.28
CA SER A 109 -26.74 3.32 -10.83
C SER A 109 -27.89 2.35 -11.04
N SER A 110 -29.02 2.65 -10.37
CA SER A 110 -30.29 1.97 -10.52
C SER A 110 -30.46 1.54 -11.99
N PRO A 111 -30.88 0.29 -12.28
CA PRO A 111 -30.77 -0.30 -13.60
C PRO A 111 -31.36 0.65 -14.64
N SER A 112 -30.47 1.28 -15.42
CA SER A 112 -30.89 2.27 -16.41
C SER A 112 -31.82 1.57 -17.41
N PRO A 113 -32.99 2.18 -17.72
CA PRO A 113 -33.95 1.56 -18.62
C PRO A 113 -33.29 1.30 -19.98
N LYS A 114 -33.50 0.09 -20.50
CA LYS A 114 -32.89 -0.42 -21.73
C LYS A 114 -32.96 0.63 -22.85
N PRO A 115 -31.82 1.05 -23.45
CA PRO A 115 -31.85 1.98 -24.56
C PRO A 115 -32.54 1.33 -25.77
N ARG A 116 -33.59 1.99 -26.30
CA ARG A 116 -34.16 1.66 -27.61
C ARG A 116 -33.07 1.78 -28.67
N LYS A 117 -32.84 0.69 -29.41
CA LYS A 117 -31.89 0.61 -30.54
C LYS A 117 -32.13 1.76 -31.52
N LYS A 118 -31.24 2.74 -31.56
CA LYS A 118 -31.15 3.70 -32.68
C LYS A 118 -30.28 3.09 -33.77
N LYS A 119 -30.79 3.13 -35.00
CA LYS A 119 -30.19 2.54 -36.21
C LYS A 119 -28.74 3.01 -36.39
N ALA A 120 -27.87 2.08 -36.77
CA ALA A 120 -26.45 2.31 -37.02
C ALA A 120 -26.25 3.40 -38.09
N GLN A 121 -25.55 4.47 -37.73
CA GLN A 121 -24.99 5.40 -38.70
C GLN A 121 -23.58 4.91 -39.11
N PRO A 122 -23.20 5.05 -40.39
CA PRO A 122 -21.92 4.56 -40.89
C PRO A 122 -20.75 5.36 -40.30
N LEU A 123 -19.78 4.65 -39.73
CA LEU A 123 -18.52 5.20 -39.20
C LEU A 123 -17.75 5.91 -40.32
N LYS A 124 -17.64 7.25 -40.22
CA LYS A 124 -16.67 8.01 -41.02
C LYS A 124 -15.25 7.59 -40.60
N LYS A 125 -14.46 7.07 -41.56
CA LYS A 125 -13.03 6.75 -41.39
C LYS A 125 -12.28 8.02 -40.94
N LYS A 126 -11.82 8.06 -39.69
CA LYS A 126 -10.88 9.08 -39.21
C LYS A 126 -9.49 8.77 -39.77
N LYS A 127 -8.82 9.81 -40.29
CA LYS A 127 -7.42 9.75 -40.72
C LYS A 127 -6.51 9.39 -39.52
N PRO A 128 -5.39 8.67 -39.75
CA PRO A 128 -4.48 8.30 -38.67
C PRO A 128 -3.81 9.55 -38.07
N PHE A 129 -3.85 9.65 -36.74
CA PHE A 129 -3.06 10.60 -35.97
C PHE A 129 -1.58 10.18 -35.99
N PRO A 130 -0.61 11.12 -35.89
CA PRO A 130 0.80 10.77 -35.77
C PRO A 130 1.08 10.11 -34.40
N ALA A 131 1.94 9.09 -34.42
CA ALA A 131 2.31 8.28 -33.28
C ALA A 131 3.02 9.11 -32.19
N THR A 132 2.55 8.99 -30.95
CA THR A 132 3.29 9.39 -29.75
C THR A 132 4.37 8.34 -29.46
N PRO A 133 5.62 8.72 -29.13
CA PRO A 133 6.69 7.77 -28.89
C PRO A 133 6.61 7.27 -27.45
N HIS A 134 5.81 6.23 -27.20
CA HIS A 134 5.98 5.26 -26.11
C HIS A 134 5.01 4.09 -26.31
N GLN A 135 5.21 3.31 -27.37
CA GLN A 135 4.65 1.97 -27.46
C GLN A 135 5.67 0.99 -26.90
N GLN A 136 5.49 0.59 -25.64
CA GLN A 136 6.12 -0.64 -25.16
C GLN A 136 5.52 -1.79 -25.98
N HIS A 137 6.28 -2.31 -26.94
CA HIS A 137 5.91 -3.52 -27.67
C HIS A 137 6.00 -4.70 -26.70
N TYR A 138 4.87 -5.09 -26.10
CA TYR A 138 4.77 -6.39 -25.46
C TYR A 138 4.89 -7.45 -26.55
N THR A 139 5.90 -8.30 -26.46
CA THR A 139 6.02 -9.48 -27.32
C THR A 139 4.85 -10.43 -27.04
N GLN A 140 4.46 -11.24 -28.03
CA GLN A 140 3.38 -12.22 -27.88
C GLN A 140 3.62 -13.16 -26.68
N ASP A 141 4.89 -13.48 -26.41
CA ASP A 141 5.29 -14.30 -25.26
C ASP A 141 5.07 -13.59 -23.93
N SER A 142 5.37 -12.28 -23.84
CA SER A 142 5.11 -11.49 -22.64
C SER A 142 3.62 -11.38 -22.32
N LEU A 143 2.77 -11.29 -23.36
CA LEU A 143 1.32 -11.31 -23.19
C LEU A 143 0.80 -12.68 -22.74
N MET A 144 1.34 -13.77 -23.29
CA MET A 144 0.98 -15.13 -22.85
C MET A 144 1.40 -15.40 -21.41
N GLU A 145 2.59 -14.95 -21.00
CA GLU A 145 3.08 -15.08 -19.63
C GLU A 145 2.19 -14.30 -18.65
N LEU A 146 1.78 -13.07 -19.02
CA LEU A 146 0.85 -12.27 -18.22
C LEU A 146 -0.53 -12.94 -18.09
N ILE A 147 -1.05 -13.53 -19.17
CA ILE A 147 -2.32 -14.25 -19.15
C ILE A 147 -2.22 -15.49 -18.26
N HIS A 148 -1.12 -16.24 -18.34
CA HIS A 148 -0.89 -17.42 -17.51
C HIS A 148 -0.80 -17.06 -16.03
N PHE A 149 -0.03 -16.01 -15.69
CA PHE A 149 0.07 -15.51 -14.33
C PHE A 149 -1.28 -15.04 -13.78
N THR A 150 -2.06 -14.35 -14.61
CA THR A 150 -3.41 -13.90 -14.25
C THR A 150 -4.34 -15.10 -13.98
N LYS A 151 -4.28 -16.16 -14.80
CA LYS A 151 -5.05 -17.39 -14.56
C LYS A 151 -4.66 -18.08 -13.26
N GLN A 152 -3.36 -18.17 -12.95
CA GLN A 152 -2.88 -18.74 -11.68
C GLN A 152 -3.38 -17.94 -10.47
N GLN A 153 -3.36 -16.61 -10.53
CA GLN A 153 -3.89 -15.78 -9.45
C GLN A 153 -5.40 -15.98 -9.23
N HIS A 154 -6.18 -16.08 -10.31
CA HIS A 154 -7.62 -16.35 -10.20
C HIS A 154 -7.91 -17.71 -9.57
N GLN A 155 -7.12 -18.72 -9.92
CA GLN A 155 -7.25 -20.06 -9.34
C GLN A 155 -6.89 -20.05 -7.84
N ALA A 156 -5.76 -19.45 -7.47
CA ALA A 156 -5.36 -19.31 -6.07
C ALA A 156 -6.40 -18.57 -5.23
N LYS A 157 -7.00 -17.50 -5.78
CA LYS A 157 -8.09 -16.77 -5.11
C LYS A 157 -9.33 -17.64 -4.91
N LYS A 158 -9.70 -18.45 -5.91
CA LYS A 158 -10.84 -19.38 -5.81
C LYS A 158 -10.61 -20.44 -4.74
N ASP A 159 -9.39 -20.96 -4.64
CA ASP A 159 -9.03 -21.98 -3.65
C ASP A 159 -8.98 -21.40 -2.23
N LEU A 160 -8.48 -20.17 -2.08
CA LEU A 160 -8.55 -19.44 -0.80
C LEU A 160 -9.99 -19.20 -0.36
N LEU A 161 -10.89 -18.82 -1.28
CA LEU A 161 -12.30 -18.62 -0.96
C LEU A 161 -12.98 -19.91 -0.49
N LYS A 162 -12.69 -21.04 -1.14
CA LYS A 162 -13.17 -22.36 -0.70
C LYS A 162 -12.64 -22.72 0.69
N LEU A 163 -11.36 -22.44 0.96
CA LEU A 163 -10.74 -22.71 2.25
C LEU A 163 -11.37 -21.85 3.36
N VAL A 164 -11.60 -20.57 3.09
CA VAL A 164 -12.30 -19.66 4.01
C VAL A 164 -13.73 -20.15 4.25
N GLU A 165 -14.45 -20.59 3.23
CA GLU A 165 -15.80 -21.13 3.38
C GLU A 165 -15.79 -22.44 4.19
N ALA A 166 -14.82 -23.32 3.96
CA ALA A 166 -14.64 -24.54 4.74
C ALA A 166 -14.35 -24.22 6.23
N ILE A 167 -13.48 -23.24 6.52
CA ILE A 167 -13.21 -22.79 7.89
C ILE A 167 -14.48 -22.22 8.54
N LYS A 168 -15.24 -21.40 7.80
CA LYS A 168 -16.52 -20.86 8.30
C LYS A 168 -17.54 -21.96 8.60
N ARG A 169 -17.61 -23.02 7.78
CA ARG A 169 -18.52 -24.16 8.00
C ARG A 169 -18.13 -25.02 9.22
N ILE A 170 -16.84 -25.10 9.55
CA ILE A 170 -16.39 -25.79 10.77
C ILE A 170 -16.80 -24.99 12.01
N GLY A 171 -16.75 -23.66 11.94
CA GLY A 171 -17.05 -22.75 13.05
C GLY A 171 -15.84 -22.63 13.99
N PRO A 172 -15.53 -21.41 14.49
CA PRO A 172 -14.35 -21.17 15.34
C PRO A 172 -14.36 -22.02 16.61
N ASP A 173 -15.53 -22.25 17.21
CA ASP A 173 -15.69 -23.02 18.45
C ASP A 173 -15.27 -24.49 18.30
N LYS A 174 -15.49 -25.12 17.13
CA LYS A 174 -15.07 -26.51 16.88
C LYS A 174 -13.57 -26.63 16.63
N ILE A 175 -12.95 -25.58 16.08
CA ILE A 175 -11.49 -25.51 15.89
C ILE A 175 -10.82 -25.38 17.27
N GLU A 176 -11.32 -24.49 18.13
CA GLU A 176 -10.84 -24.35 19.50
C GLU A 176 -11.04 -25.62 20.32
N GLN A 177 -12.18 -26.30 20.18
CA GLN A 177 -12.39 -27.60 20.84
C GLN A 177 -11.42 -28.68 20.34
N LYS A 178 -11.14 -28.77 19.03
CA LYS A 178 -10.14 -29.73 18.51
C LYS A 178 -8.72 -29.41 18.96
N ILE A 179 -8.33 -28.14 19.02
CA ILE A 179 -7.02 -27.73 19.54
C ILE A 179 -6.91 -28.11 21.02
N ASN A 180 -7.90 -27.78 21.84
CA ASN A 180 -7.90 -28.09 23.26
C ASN A 180 -7.95 -29.61 23.55
N GLN A 181 -8.62 -30.41 22.70
CA GLN A 181 -8.57 -31.87 22.79
C GLN A 181 -7.19 -32.42 22.42
N SER A 182 -6.56 -31.90 21.37
CA SER A 182 -5.24 -32.33 20.94
C SER A 182 -4.14 -31.96 21.94
N VAL A 183 -4.30 -30.86 22.69
CA VAL A 183 -3.36 -30.44 23.76
C VAL A 183 -3.54 -31.27 25.05
N LYS A 184 -4.75 -31.77 25.31
CA LYS A 184 -5.04 -32.64 26.46
C LYS A 184 -4.58 -34.09 26.25
N SER A 185 -4.46 -34.54 25.00
CA SER A 185 -4.04 -35.91 24.67
C SER A 185 -2.51 -36.11 24.72
N THR A 186 -1.73 -35.05 24.99
CA THR A 186 -0.26 -35.08 25.03
C THR A 186 0.29 -34.98 26.46
N LYS A 187 -0.49 -35.39 27.46
CA LYS A 187 -0.07 -35.52 28.87
C LYS A 187 -0.20 -36.97 29.33
#